data_AF-A0A1G2YPT2-F1
#
_entry.id   AF-A0A1G2YPT2-F1
#
_cell.length_a   1.000
_cell.length_b   1.000
_cell.length_c   1.000
_cell.angle_alpha   90.00
_cell.angle_beta   90.00
_cell.angle_gamma   90.00
#
_symmetry.space_group_name_H-M   'P 1'
#
loop_
_entity.id
_entity.type
_entity.pdbx_description
1 polymer ?
#
loop_
_entity_poly.entity_id
_entity_poly.type
_entity_poly.pdbx_seq_one_letter_code
_entity_poly.pdbx_strand_id
1 'polypeptide(L)'
;MSSVSATSIQMDFMKVLIAQLQNQNPLEPLDNNEMASQMAQFSQLQQLELMNTNFAEVLATTRRTYANSLIGKEITFMTKTELGTTELTSGIVEQVCNDTDEQIYLIVGSYALLLENVITVKN
;
A
#
# COMPACT_ATOMS: atom_id res chain seq x y z
N MET A 1 16.83 -7.08 2.36
CA MET A 1 16.72 -8.40 1.70
C MET A 1 16.29 -8.12 0.28
N SER A 2 17.10 -8.52 -0.69
CA SER A 2 16.97 -8.13 -2.10
C SER A 2 15.68 -8.70 -2.67
N SER A 3 14.78 -7.81 -3.13
CA SER A 3 13.63 -8.18 -3.92
C SER A 3 14.12 -8.91 -5.17
N VAL A 4 13.87 -10.22 -5.22
CA VAL A 4 13.95 -10.97 -6.48
C VAL A 4 12.85 -10.38 -7.35
N SER A 5 13.21 -9.39 -8.18
CA SER A 5 12.28 -8.68 -9.04
C SER A 5 11.64 -9.69 -9.99
N ALA A 6 10.32 -9.57 -10.24
CA ALA A 6 9.62 -10.40 -11.23
C ALA A 6 10.36 -10.46 -12.58
N THR A 7 11.07 -9.38 -12.93
CA THR A 7 11.94 -9.29 -14.10
C THR A 7 13.10 -10.28 -14.08
N SER A 8 13.74 -10.56 -12.93
CA SER A 8 14.85 -11.52 -12.85
C SER A 8 14.39 -12.95 -13.07
N ILE A 9 13.22 -13.33 -12.54
CA ILE A 9 12.64 -14.67 -12.74
C ILE A 9 12.23 -14.88 -14.20
N GLN A 10 11.64 -13.88 -14.83
CA GLN A 10 11.30 -13.90 -16.26
C GLN A 10 12.55 -14.02 -17.14
N MET A 11 13.63 -13.30 -16.79
CA MET A 11 14.91 -13.38 -17.50
C MET A 11 15.59 -14.74 -17.34
N ASP A 12 15.52 -15.36 -16.17
CA ASP A 12 16.10 -16.69 -15.94
C ASP A 12 15.28 -17.79 -16.65
N PHE A 13 13.96 -17.65 -16.74
CA PHE A 13 13.14 -18.52 -17.60
C PHE A 13 13.50 -18.39 -19.08
N MET A 14 13.64 -17.16 -19.58
CA MET A 14 14.03 -16.91 -20.98
C MET A 14 15.39 -17.53 -21.29
N LYS A 15 16.36 -17.48 -20.35
CA LYS A 15 17.66 -18.16 -20.52
C LYS A 15 17.52 -19.68 -20.59
N VAL A 16 16.68 -20.26 -19.74
CA VAL A 16 16.40 -21.71 -19.74
C VAL A 16 15.70 -22.14 -21.04
N LEU A 17 14.72 -21.36 -21.52
CA LEU A 17 14.05 -21.61 -22.80
C LEU A 17 15.00 -21.52 -24.00
N ILE A 18 15.90 -20.53 -24.02
CA ILE A 18 16.90 -20.38 -25.08
C ILE A 18 17.93 -21.52 -25.03
N ALA A 19 18.40 -21.90 -23.84
CA ALA A 19 19.33 -23.01 -23.65
C ALA A 19 18.71 -24.35 -24.08
N GLN A 20 17.41 -24.53 -23.86
CA GLN A 20 16.66 -25.70 -24.31
C GLN A 20 16.48 -25.69 -25.83
N LEU A 21 16.05 -24.57 -26.45
CA LEU A 21 15.97 -24.44 -27.90
C LEU A 21 17.30 -24.74 -28.61
N GLN A 22 18.44 -24.44 -27.98
CA GLN A 22 19.76 -24.75 -28.51
C GLN A 22 20.18 -26.22 -28.34
N ASN A 23 19.56 -26.98 -27.43
CA ASN A 23 19.93 -28.37 -27.08
C ASN A 23 18.84 -29.43 -27.32
N GLN A 24 17.70 -29.10 -27.94
CA GLN A 24 16.65 -30.09 -28.17
C GLN A 24 17.01 -31.05 -29.31
N ASN A 25 17.15 -32.34 -28.96
CA ASN A 25 17.04 -33.44 -29.91
C ASN A 25 15.54 -33.61 -30.24
N PRO A 26 15.11 -33.55 -31.52
CA PRO A 26 13.70 -33.48 -31.93
C PRO A 26 12.82 -34.69 -31.56
N LEU A 27 13.37 -35.74 -30.92
CA LEU A 27 12.68 -36.99 -30.62
C LEU A 27 12.11 -37.10 -29.19
N GLU A 28 12.42 -36.18 -28.25
CA GLU A 28 11.86 -36.20 -26.89
C GLU A 28 11.44 -34.81 -26.39
N PRO A 29 10.21 -34.35 -26.71
CA PRO A 29 9.74 -33.01 -26.37
C PRO A 29 8.85 -33.02 -25.13
N LEU A 30 9.32 -33.39 -23.92
CA LEU A 30 8.48 -33.32 -22.71
C LEU A 30 9.31 -33.12 -21.42
N ASP A 31 9.47 -31.86 -21.01
CA ASP A 31 9.71 -31.45 -19.60
C ASP A 31 9.50 -29.92 -19.41
N ASN A 32 9.72 -29.14 -20.46
CA ASN A 32 9.76 -27.65 -20.35
C ASN A 32 8.38 -26.98 -20.19
N ASN A 33 7.29 -27.65 -20.56
CA ASN A 33 5.94 -27.09 -20.48
C ASN A 33 5.43 -27.00 -19.03
N GLU A 34 5.85 -27.92 -18.16
CA GLU A 34 5.39 -27.93 -16.77
C GLU A 34 6.05 -26.79 -15.97
N MET A 35 7.36 -26.60 -16.14
CA MET A 35 8.08 -25.46 -15.54
C MET A 35 7.57 -24.12 -16.07
N ALA A 36 7.30 -24.01 -17.38
CA ALA A 36 6.70 -22.82 -17.97
C ALA A 36 5.32 -22.50 -17.36
N SER A 37 4.49 -23.53 -17.14
CA SER A 37 3.17 -23.40 -16.51
C SER A 37 3.28 -22.95 -15.05
N GLN A 38 4.21 -23.53 -14.28
CA GLN A 38 4.45 -23.13 -12.88
C GLN A 38 5.00 -21.71 -12.77
N MET A 39 5.87 -21.29 -13.69
CA MET A 39 6.38 -19.91 -13.74
C MET A 39 5.30 -18.91 -14.15
N ALA A 40 4.41 -19.27 -15.07
CA ALA A 40 3.25 -18.44 -15.41
C ALA A 40 2.35 -18.24 -14.19
N GLN A 41 2.10 -19.30 -13.41
CA GLN A 41 1.34 -19.21 -12.15
C GLN A 41 2.04 -18.34 -11.11
N PHE A 42 3.36 -18.51 -10.92
CA PHE A 42 4.12 -17.71 -9.96
C PHE A 42 4.22 -16.22 -10.37
N SER A 43 4.34 -15.95 -11.67
CA SER A 43 4.33 -14.58 -12.20
C SER A 43 2.98 -13.89 -11.99
N GLN A 44 1.87 -14.63 -12.13
CA GLN A 44 0.54 -14.11 -11.81
C GLN A 44 0.39 -13.79 -10.33
N LEU A 45 0.86 -14.67 -9.43
CA LEU A 45 0.83 -14.41 -7.99
C LEU A 45 1.64 -13.19 -7.59
N GLN A 46 2.86 -13.03 -8.13
CA GLN A 46 3.66 -11.84 -7.92
C GLN A 46 3.00 -10.58 -8.47
N GLN A 47 2.36 -10.66 -9.64
CA GLN A 47 1.65 -9.51 -10.20
C GLN A 47 0.47 -9.10 -9.31
N LEU A 48 -0.23 -10.05 -8.70
CA LEU A 48 -1.26 -9.77 -7.70
C LEU A 48 -0.69 -9.14 -6.42
N GLU A 49 0.47 -9.61 -5.95
CA GLU A 49 1.16 -9.02 -4.80
C GLU A 49 1.62 -7.58 -5.08
N LEU A 50 2.20 -7.33 -6.26
CA LEU A 50 2.56 -6.00 -6.73
C LEU A 50 1.32 -5.10 -6.87
N MET A 51 0.20 -5.62 -7.35
CA MET A 51 -1.04 -4.85 -7.42
C MET A 51 -1.54 -4.49 -6.02
N ASN A 52 -1.53 -5.42 -5.07
CA ASN A 52 -1.96 -5.16 -3.68
C ASN A 52 -1.08 -4.11 -3.00
N THR A 53 0.24 -4.17 -3.19
CA THR A 53 1.17 -3.18 -2.63
C THR A 53 0.98 -1.79 -3.24
N ASN A 54 0.86 -1.69 -4.57
CA ASN A 54 0.53 -0.43 -5.24
C ASN A 54 -0.82 0.13 -4.76
N PHE A 55 -1.82 -0.72 -4.56
CA PHE A 55 -3.14 -0.30 -4.08
C PHE A 55 -3.07 0.25 -2.65
N ALA A 56 -2.28 -0.38 -1.77
CA ALA A 56 -2.04 0.10 -0.41
C ALA A 56 -1.36 1.49 -0.42
N GLU A 57 -0.37 1.70 -1.29
CA GLU A 57 0.32 2.99 -1.44
C GLU A 57 -0.61 4.09 -1.98
N VAL A 58 -1.45 3.78 -2.96
CA VAL A 58 -2.48 4.69 -3.47
C VAL A 58 -3.45 5.08 -2.36
N LEU A 59 -3.94 4.11 -1.59
CA LEU A 59 -4.85 4.37 -0.47
C LEU A 59 -4.19 5.28 0.59
N ALA A 60 -2.92 5.03 0.93
CA ALA A 60 -2.15 5.88 1.84
C ALA A 60 -2.03 7.33 1.30
N THR A 61 -1.75 7.48 0.01
CA THR A 61 -1.67 8.77 -0.67
C THR A 61 -3.01 9.51 -0.70
N THR A 62 -4.11 8.80 -0.97
CA THR A 62 -5.47 9.37 -0.93
C THR A 62 -5.82 9.85 0.47
N ARG A 63 -5.54 9.05 1.51
CA ARG A 63 -5.76 9.45 2.91
C ARG A 63 -4.95 10.68 3.28
N ARG A 64 -3.67 10.75 2.87
CA ARG A 64 -2.80 11.92 3.11
C ARG A 64 -3.34 13.17 2.40
N THR A 65 -3.76 13.02 1.16
CA THR A 65 -4.36 14.13 0.39
C THR A 65 -5.63 14.65 1.06
N TYR A 66 -6.50 13.74 1.49
CA TYR A 66 -7.71 14.11 2.22
C TYR A 66 -7.38 14.82 3.54
N ALA A 67 -6.46 14.29 4.34
CA ALA A 67 -6.03 14.95 5.57
C ALA A 67 -5.45 16.35 5.32
N ASN A 68 -4.60 16.53 4.31
CA ASN A 68 -4.08 17.84 3.91
C ASN A 68 -5.19 18.82 3.50
N SER A 69 -6.27 18.33 2.89
CA SER A 69 -7.44 19.17 2.55
C SER A 69 -8.21 19.67 3.76
N LEU A 70 -7.99 19.09 4.94
CA LEU A 70 -8.60 19.51 6.20
C LEU A 70 -7.84 20.67 6.85
N ILE A 71 -6.58 20.92 6.47
CA ILE A 71 -5.80 22.04 7.03
C ILE A 71 -6.56 23.35 6.80
N GLY A 72 -6.73 24.13 7.87
CA GLY A 72 -7.49 25.38 7.88
C GLY A 72 -9.01 25.21 7.96
N LYS A 73 -9.54 23.97 7.94
CA LYS A 73 -10.97 23.70 8.14
C LYS A 73 -11.30 23.53 9.61
N GLU A 74 -12.52 23.92 9.98
CA GLU A 74 -13.08 23.64 11.30
C GLU A 74 -13.63 22.21 11.30
N ILE A 75 -13.10 21.37 12.19
CA ILE A 75 -13.55 19.99 12.37
C ILE A 75 -14.13 19.79 13.76
N THR A 76 -15.11 18.89 13.87
CA THR A 76 -15.66 18.42 15.13
C THR A 76 -15.18 17.00 15.37
N PHE A 77 -14.58 16.76 16.53
CA PHE A 77 -14.01 15.48 16.93
C PHE A 77 -14.38 15.14 18.37
N MET A 78 -14.21 13.87 18.69
CA MET A 78 -14.50 13.32 20.00
C MET A 78 -13.24 13.31 20.85
N THR A 79 -13.23 14.03 21.97
CA THR A 79 -12.13 14.02 22.94
C THR A 79 -12.58 13.38 24.25
N LYS A 80 -11.67 12.68 24.92
CA LYS A 80 -11.89 12.19 26.28
C LYS A 80 -11.27 13.19 27.24
N THR A 81 -12.08 13.80 28.08
CA THR A 81 -11.58 14.67 29.15
C THR A 81 -10.87 13.83 30.21
N GLU A 82 -10.09 14.49 31.09
CA GLU A 82 -9.40 13.83 32.22
C GLU A 82 -10.37 13.07 33.16
N LEU A 83 -11.67 13.37 33.08
CA LEU A 83 -12.74 12.72 33.84
C LEU A 83 -13.32 11.48 33.13
N GLY A 84 -12.78 11.10 31.97
CA GLY A 84 -13.26 9.96 31.18
C GLY A 84 -14.58 10.20 30.46
N THR A 85 -15.11 11.43 30.50
CA THR A 85 -16.28 11.82 29.72
C THR A 85 -15.89 12.11 28.29
N THR A 86 -16.71 11.62 27.37
CA THR A 86 -16.55 11.82 25.94
C THR A 86 -17.27 13.10 25.54
N GLU A 87 -16.55 14.11 25.10
CA GLU A 87 -17.11 15.40 24.69
C GLU A 87 -16.82 15.68 23.22
N LEU A 88 -17.78 16.35 22.56
CA LEU A 88 -17.61 16.87 21.21
C LEU A 88 -16.89 18.21 21.30
N THR A 89 -15.69 18.28 20.75
CA THR A 89 -14.90 19.50 20.66
C THR A 89 -14.74 19.88 19.19
N SER A 90 -14.80 21.18 18.90
CA SER A 90 -14.53 21.72 17.57
C SER A 90 -13.24 22.52 17.59
N GLY A 91 -12.51 22.49 16.50
CA GLY A 91 -11.33 23.33 16.32
C GLY A 91 -10.80 23.29 14.89
N ILE A 92 -9.85 24.17 14.60
CA ILE A 92 -9.27 24.32 13.27
C ILE A 92 -8.07 23.38 13.14
N VAL A 93 -7.98 22.63 12.05
CA VAL A 93 -6.79 21.81 11.76
C VAL A 93 -5.64 22.74 11.39
N GLU A 94 -4.60 22.74 12.21
CA GLU A 94 -3.41 23.57 12.00
C GLU A 94 -2.35 22.81 11.21
N GLN A 95 -2.22 21.51 11.45
CA GLN A 95 -1.18 20.70 10.84
C GLN A 95 -1.64 19.26 10.61
N VAL A 96 -1.05 18.62 9.60
CA VAL A 96 -1.12 17.17 9.35
C VAL A 96 0.28 16.60 9.50
N CYS A 97 0.43 15.54 10.30
CA CYS A 97 1.67 14.81 10.43
C CYS A 97 1.46 13.31 10.28
N ASN A 98 2.52 12.62 9.86
CA ASN A 98 2.61 11.17 9.85
C ASN A 98 3.53 10.75 11.00
N ASP A 99 3.11 9.76 11.78
CA ASP A 99 4.00 9.12 12.77
C ASP A 99 4.92 8.09 12.09
N THR A 100 5.84 7.52 12.86
CA THR A 100 6.77 6.45 12.49
C THR A 100 6.05 5.23 11.90
N ASP A 101 4.81 5.00 12.31
CA ASP A 101 3.93 3.93 11.81
C ASP A 101 3.06 4.36 10.60
N GLU A 102 3.41 5.48 9.94
CA GLU A 102 2.70 6.09 8.80
C GLU A 102 1.25 6.53 9.08
N GLN A 103 0.77 6.40 10.31
CA GLN A 103 -0.55 6.86 10.73
C GLN A 103 -0.67 8.38 10.60
N ILE A 104 -1.80 8.84 10.08
CA ILE A 104 -2.06 10.26 9.85
C ILE A 104 -2.74 10.87 11.07
N TYR A 105 -2.09 11.87 11.64
CA TYR A 105 -2.59 12.69 12.73
C TYR A 105 -2.92 14.10 12.23
N LEU A 106 -4.05 14.62 12.71
CA LEU A 106 -4.44 16.02 12.57
C LEU A 106 -4.16 16.72 13.91
N ILE A 107 -3.50 17.87 13.83
CA ILE A 107 -3.22 18.71 14.99
C ILE A 107 -4.24 19.84 15.01
N VAL A 108 -4.98 19.93 16.12
CA VAL A 108 -5.97 20.97 16.39
C VAL A 108 -5.68 21.57 17.75
N GLY A 109 -5.02 22.73 17.78
CA GLY A 109 -4.49 23.32 19.01
C GLY A 109 -3.57 22.35 19.76
N SER A 110 -3.96 21.92 20.96
CA SER A 110 -3.20 20.96 21.77
C SER A 110 -3.58 19.49 21.53
N TYR A 111 -4.54 19.21 20.66
CA TYR A 111 -5.02 17.86 20.41
C TYR A 111 -4.38 17.27 19.15
N ALA A 112 -3.81 16.08 19.28
CA ALA A 112 -3.43 15.23 18.16
C ALA A 112 -4.49 14.13 18.01
N LEU A 113 -5.21 14.13 16.89
CA LEU A 113 -6.29 13.18 16.62
C LEU A 113 -6.04 12.40 15.33
N LEU A 114 -6.44 11.14 15.32
CA LEU A 114 -6.47 10.33 14.11
C LEU A 114 -7.56 10.85 13.17
N LEU A 115 -7.33 10.73 11.86
CA LEU A 115 -8.32 11.08 10.84
C LEU A 115 -9.69 10.40 11.07
N GLU A 116 -9.69 9.19 11.64
CA GLU A 116 -10.89 8.40 11.95
C GLU A 116 -11.75 9.00 13.06
N ASN A 117 -11.18 9.84 13.93
CA ASN A 117 -11.90 10.47 15.03
C ASN A 117 -12.63 11.76 14.61
N VAL A 118 -12.51 12.17 13.34
CA VAL A 118 -13.21 13.31 12.78
C VAL A 118 -14.66 12.93 12.49
N ILE A 119 -15.61 13.63 13.11
CA ILE A 119 -17.04 13.36 12.96
C ILE A 119 -17.65 14.26 11.88
N THR A 120 -17.25 15.53 11.83
CA THR A 120 -17.79 16.49 10.86
C THR A 120 -16.74 17.50 10.47
N VAL A 121 -16.74 17.89 9.19
CA VAL A 121 -15.90 18.95 8.64
C VAL A 121 -16.81 20.07 8.19
N LYS A 122 -16.60 21.28 8.70
CA LYS A 122 -17.33 22.48 8.30
C LYS A 122 -16.48 23.26 7.29
N ASN A 123 -17.14 23.74 6.23
CA ASN A 123 -16.52 24.54 5.17
C ASN A 123 -16.52 26.02 5.51
#